data_AF-A0A0Q9RA87-F1
#
_entry.id   AF-A0A0Q9RA87-F1
#
_cell.length_a   1.000
_cell.length_b   1.000
_cell.length_c   1.000
_cell.angle_alpha   90.00
_cell.angle_beta   90.00
_cell.angle_gamma   90.00
#
_symmetry.space_group_name_H-M   'P 1'
#
loop_
_entity.id
_entity.type
_entity.pdbx_description
1 polymer ?
#
loop_
_entity_poly.entity_id
_entity_poly.type
_entity_poly.pdbx_seq_one_letter_code
_entity_poly.pdbx_strand_id
1 'polypeptide(L)'
;MPSWLRELLVMLQFLSPTMPPVPDLVVPATPLVSAAATTGPVEVFNDGFDLPYAERWRHMSSSNADRISQTTYDGRSALRMRPEADLEALWSVPYEVGTTYRVSATLKMPKQTGVHPAFWLRTEDPQRVGEIDVVESWGGRPRCERVLAAYYWRYSPPVGDQACLGDKYPEDMSQWHEYAAEFTYMGPGQDPAAASPFPTRYFVDGVETWSTDHAPVSLEKIRLQVKRNCPDEEQPSCGQTSTSPSMYVDQVRVERIGRQSAGTPADVVAIQEAATGGIEAHVLDPATGYATFANQTGLPLEGQGWRYATGDFDGDRETDVYAAQPTGGGTAQVKVLDGSGFLRLFLSHATIVQRDTPLGKARFVAGDYDGDGRDDLWVVSEGRDGMLTVSVLDATTGFQTELSKAATAAPALDPRRWSITTGDYDFDGRDDLYLVDLQADGHTAVHVLDAETGFTTFLAQTLSAAPAVDPATWSVGTADHNGDGRDDLTMVNRAGATTEVHALDAATGFASYLLQTQTALPPSTDPSWTIAD
;
A
#
# COMPACT_ATOMS: atom_id res chain seq x y z
N MET A 1 -30.89 37.96 -45.22
CA MET A 1 -31.08 37.29 -43.92
C MET A 1 -32.27 37.92 -43.22
N PRO A 2 -33.22 37.14 -42.67
CA PRO A 2 -34.34 37.68 -41.92
C PRO A 2 -33.88 38.46 -40.67
N SER A 3 -34.62 39.49 -40.25
CA SER A 3 -34.26 40.35 -39.11
C SER A 3 -34.13 39.56 -37.80
N TRP A 4 -35.00 38.56 -37.59
CA TRP A 4 -34.94 37.68 -36.42
C TRP A 4 -33.65 36.85 -36.36
N LEU A 5 -33.04 36.53 -37.51
CA LEU A 5 -31.79 35.77 -37.58
C LEU A 5 -30.58 36.67 -37.22
N ARG A 6 -30.66 37.98 -37.52
CA ARG A 6 -29.65 38.96 -37.09
C ARG A 6 -29.73 39.22 -35.59
N GLU A 7 -30.93 39.31 -35.03
CA GLU A 7 -31.12 39.48 -33.57
C GLU A 7 -30.67 38.24 -32.78
N LEU A 8 -30.90 37.03 -33.31
CA LEU A 8 -30.38 35.79 -32.72
C LEU A 8 -28.84 35.72 -32.76
N LEU A 9 -28.22 36.13 -33.88
CA LEU A 9 -26.76 36.20 -34.04
C LEU A 9 -26.11 37.25 -33.11
N VAL A 10 -26.80 38.37 -32.86
CA VAL A 10 -26.35 39.39 -31.90
C VAL A 10 -26.54 38.90 -30.46
N MET A 11 -27.63 38.19 -30.13
CA MET A 11 -27.79 37.58 -28.79
C MET A 11 -26.78 36.46 -28.52
N LEU A 12 -26.40 35.68 -29.53
CA LEU A 12 -25.35 34.66 -29.42
C LEU A 12 -23.94 35.25 -29.22
N GLN A 13 -23.70 36.50 -29.64
CA GLN A 13 -22.43 37.21 -29.38
C GLN A 13 -22.27 37.69 -27.93
N PHE A 14 -23.34 37.68 -27.13
CA PHE A 14 -23.34 38.09 -25.73
C PHE A 14 -23.64 36.94 -24.74
N LEU A 15 -23.70 35.70 -25.22
CA LEU A 15 -23.93 34.48 -24.42
C LEU A 15 -22.73 33.53 -24.43
N SER A 16 -21.51 34.07 -24.47
CA SER A 16 -20.37 33.34 -23.91
C SER A 16 -20.29 33.72 -22.44
N PRO A 17 -20.75 32.88 -21.50
CA PRO A 17 -20.27 33.02 -20.14
C PRO A 17 -18.75 32.85 -20.24
N THR A 18 -18.00 33.95 -20.13
CA THR A 18 -16.57 33.87 -19.87
C THR A 18 -16.46 33.14 -18.54
N MET A 19 -16.09 31.87 -18.58
CA MET A 19 -15.75 31.16 -17.36
C MET A 19 -14.71 32.02 -16.62
N PRO A 20 -14.88 32.26 -15.31
CA PRO A 20 -13.87 32.99 -14.56
C PRO A 20 -12.51 32.31 -14.78
N PRO A 21 -11.41 33.08 -14.90
CA PRO A 21 -10.10 32.49 -15.12
C PRO A 21 -9.79 31.52 -13.97
N VAL A 22 -9.37 30.30 -14.33
CA VAL A 22 -8.89 29.33 -13.35
C VAL A 22 -7.62 29.89 -12.70
N PRO A 23 -7.54 29.99 -11.37
CA PRO A 23 -6.37 30.52 -10.69
C PRO A 23 -5.16 29.59 -10.87
N ASP A 24 -3.97 30.18 -11.02
CA ASP A 24 -2.71 29.45 -11.04
C ASP A 24 -2.47 28.74 -9.71
N LEU A 25 -1.78 27.60 -9.77
CA LEU A 25 -1.33 26.88 -8.58
C LEU A 25 -0.07 27.57 -8.02
N VAL A 26 -0.11 27.97 -6.75
CA VAL A 26 0.99 28.65 -6.04
C VAL A 26 1.13 28.11 -4.63
N VAL A 27 2.32 28.21 -4.05
CA VAL A 27 2.53 27.86 -2.64
C VAL A 27 1.90 28.94 -1.75
N PRO A 28 1.02 28.57 -0.80
CA PRO A 28 0.40 29.53 0.12
C PRO A 28 1.44 30.13 1.09
N ALA A 29 1.15 31.33 1.60
CA ALA A 29 2.04 32.04 2.53
C ALA A 29 2.33 31.25 3.83
N THR A 30 1.39 30.39 4.23
CA THR A 30 1.63 29.33 5.21
C THR A 30 1.57 28.02 4.42
N PRO A 31 2.71 27.36 4.20
CA PRO A 31 2.74 26.10 3.46
C PRO A 31 1.73 25.11 4.03
N LEU A 32 1.06 24.40 3.14
CA LEU A 32 0.35 23.19 3.53
C LEU A 32 1.38 22.07 3.49
N VAL A 33 1.62 21.47 4.62
CA VAL A 33 2.32 20.20 4.73
C VAL A 33 1.39 19.46 5.66
N SER A 34 0.66 18.46 5.16
CA SER A 34 0.03 17.56 6.09
C SER A 34 1.18 17.05 6.95
N ALA A 35 1.13 17.38 8.24
CA ALA A 35 1.86 16.55 9.18
C ALA A 35 1.43 15.13 8.87
N ALA A 36 2.36 14.18 8.99
CA ALA A 36 2.07 12.76 8.87
C ALA A 36 0.61 12.57 9.27
N ALA A 37 -0.20 12.05 8.36
CA ALA A 37 -1.28 11.28 8.87
C ALA A 37 -0.59 10.19 9.72
N THR A 38 -0.36 10.48 11.00
CA THR A 38 -0.91 9.64 12.02
C THR A 38 -2.41 9.71 11.79
N THR A 39 -2.91 9.13 10.69
CA THR A 39 -3.96 8.18 10.87
C THR A 39 -3.36 7.22 11.89
N GLY A 40 -3.63 7.53 13.16
CA GLY A 40 -3.58 6.50 14.17
C GLY A 40 -4.32 5.30 13.58
N PRO A 41 -3.88 4.09 13.89
CA PRO A 41 -4.24 2.87 13.17
C PRO A 41 -5.68 2.91 12.62
N VAL A 42 -5.85 2.82 11.29
CA VAL A 42 -7.17 2.92 10.66
C VAL A 42 -7.93 1.64 10.98
N GLU A 43 -9.07 1.76 11.66
CA GLU A 43 -9.89 0.61 12.04
C GLU A 43 -10.49 -0.07 10.79
N VAL A 44 -10.02 -1.27 10.49
CA VAL A 44 -10.50 -2.13 9.39
C VAL A 44 -11.60 -3.06 9.89
N PHE A 45 -11.43 -3.55 11.12
CA PHE A 45 -12.41 -4.37 11.81
C PHE A 45 -12.41 -4.04 13.30
N ASN A 46 -13.58 -4.03 13.92
CA ASN A 46 -13.70 -3.90 15.36
C ASN A 46 -15.01 -4.48 15.85
N ASP A 47 -14.93 -5.44 16.76
CA ASP A 47 -16.08 -5.98 17.46
C ASP A 47 -15.83 -5.91 18.97
N GLY A 48 -16.53 -4.97 19.63
CA GLY A 48 -16.60 -4.86 21.09
C GLY A 48 -17.73 -5.69 21.72
N PHE A 49 -18.40 -6.54 20.92
CA PHE A 49 -19.49 -7.42 21.35
C PHE A 49 -20.69 -6.70 22.00
N ASP A 50 -20.94 -5.44 21.63
CA ASP A 50 -22.14 -4.69 22.00
C ASP A 50 -23.38 -5.08 21.18
N LEU A 51 -23.16 -5.63 19.97
CA LEU A 51 -24.19 -6.21 19.09
C LEU A 51 -24.08 -7.74 19.08
N PRO A 52 -25.14 -8.49 18.68
CA PRO A 52 -25.10 -9.94 18.64
C PRO A 52 -23.89 -10.50 17.88
N TYR A 53 -23.06 -11.32 18.54
CA TYR A 53 -21.82 -11.83 17.93
C TYR A 53 -22.08 -12.61 16.61
N ALA A 54 -23.28 -13.20 16.46
CA ALA A 54 -23.67 -13.95 15.27
C ALA A 54 -23.76 -13.09 13.99
N GLU A 55 -23.76 -11.76 14.09
CA GLU A 55 -23.69 -10.86 12.93
C GLU A 55 -22.31 -10.85 12.27
N ARG A 56 -21.25 -11.18 13.03
CA ARG A 56 -19.85 -11.09 12.58
C ARG A 56 -19.07 -12.39 12.75
N TRP A 57 -19.61 -13.36 13.48
CA TRP A 57 -18.93 -14.61 13.81
C TRP A 57 -19.81 -15.83 13.53
N ARG A 58 -19.19 -16.89 13.01
CA ARG A 58 -19.83 -18.20 12.85
C ARG A 58 -19.25 -19.23 13.81
N HIS A 59 -20.11 -20.17 14.21
CA HIS A 59 -19.67 -21.37 14.91
C HIS A 59 -18.96 -22.30 13.95
N MET A 60 -17.82 -22.80 14.38
CA MET A 60 -17.14 -23.90 13.70
C MET A 60 -17.81 -25.22 14.05
N SER A 61 -17.63 -26.25 13.20
CA SER A 61 -18.27 -27.56 13.42
C SER A 61 -17.86 -28.24 14.75
N SER A 62 -16.74 -27.80 15.32
CA SER A 62 -16.22 -28.17 16.64
C SER A 62 -16.97 -27.54 17.83
N SER A 63 -17.82 -26.53 17.60
CA SER A 63 -18.46 -25.71 18.65
C SER A 63 -19.98 -25.66 18.52
N ASN A 64 -20.65 -25.41 19.66
CA ASN A 64 -22.11 -25.27 19.74
C ASN A 64 -22.50 -23.93 20.39
N ALA A 65 -23.68 -23.42 20.01
CA ALA A 65 -24.21 -22.14 20.49
C ALA A 65 -24.36 -22.04 22.02
N ASP A 66 -24.54 -23.16 22.73
CA ASP A 66 -24.60 -23.13 24.19
C ASP A 66 -23.24 -22.74 24.80
N ARG A 67 -22.10 -23.02 24.16
CA ARG A 67 -20.77 -22.77 24.72
C ARG A 67 -20.38 -21.30 24.78
N ILE A 68 -21.13 -20.44 24.12
CA ILE A 68 -20.80 -19.03 23.94
C ILE A 68 -21.97 -18.17 24.37
N SER A 69 -21.72 -17.15 25.19
CA SER A 69 -22.74 -16.20 25.62
C SER A 69 -22.16 -14.80 25.71
N GLN A 70 -22.86 -13.80 25.18
CA GLN A 70 -22.58 -12.40 25.49
C GLN A 70 -23.08 -12.05 26.88
N THR A 71 -22.24 -11.38 27.65
CA THR A 71 -22.50 -11.08 29.06
C THR A 71 -21.80 -9.77 29.45
N THR A 72 -22.12 -9.25 30.63
CA THR A 72 -21.33 -8.18 31.23
C THR A 72 -20.35 -8.80 32.22
N TYR A 73 -19.05 -8.57 32.04
CA TYR A 73 -18.01 -9.08 32.91
C TYR A 73 -17.04 -7.95 33.29
N ASP A 74 -16.84 -7.74 34.59
CA ASP A 74 -16.08 -6.60 35.13
C ASP A 74 -16.48 -5.23 34.55
N GLY A 75 -17.78 -5.05 34.30
CA GLY A 75 -18.35 -3.81 33.78
C GLY A 75 -18.19 -3.61 32.27
N ARG A 76 -17.68 -4.60 31.53
CA ARG A 76 -17.55 -4.56 30.06
C ARG A 76 -18.51 -5.52 29.37
N SER A 77 -18.96 -5.18 28.16
CA SER A 77 -19.60 -6.12 27.24
C SER A 77 -18.55 -7.16 26.85
N ALA A 78 -18.81 -8.44 27.06
CA ALA A 78 -17.83 -9.48 26.79
C ALA A 78 -18.48 -10.74 26.25
N LEU A 79 -17.75 -11.42 25.37
CA LEU A 79 -18.05 -12.77 24.97
C LEU A 79 -17.46 -13.75 25.98
N ARG A 80 -18.30 -14.48 26.70
CA ARG A 80 -17.88 -15.61 27.53
C ARG A 80 -17.78 -16.87 26.67
N MET A 81 -16.59 -17.43 26.56
CA MET A 81 -16.30 -18.65 25.82
C MET A 81 -15.96 -19.80 26.78
N ARG A 82 -16.81 -20.82 26.79
CA ARG A 82 -16.65 -22.03 27.62
C ARG A 82 -15.75 -23.06 26.93
N PRO A 83 -15.27 -24.11 27.63
CA PRO A 83 -14.53 -25.19 26.97
C PRO A 83 -15.26 -25.72 25.73
N GLU A 84 -14.52 -25.87 24.64
CA GLU A 84 -14.95 -26.22 23.27
C GLU A 84 -15.73 -25.13 22.51
N ALA A 85 -15.67 -23.88 22.97
CA ALA A 85 -16.09 -22.75 22.15
C ALA A 85 -15.08 -22.53 21.02
N ASP A 86 -15.57 -22.35 19.80
CA ASP A 86 -14.76 -22.13 18.60
C ASP A 86 -15.53 -21.26 17.61
N LEU A 87 -15.03 -20.05 17.40
CA LEU A 87 -15.60 -19.05 16.50
C LEU A 87 -14.60 -18.66 15.44
N GLU A 88 -15.16 -18.33 14.28
CA GLU A 88 -14.45 -17.73 13.16
C GLU A 88 -15.18 -16.50 12.67
N ALA A 89 -14.43 -15.45 12.34
CA ALA A 89 -15.00 -14.27 11.73
C ALA A 89 -15.67 -14.63 10.39
N LEU A 90 -16.87 -14.09 10.15
CA LEU A 90 -17.60 -14.25 8.88
C LEU A 90 -16.88 -13.56 7.73
N TRP A 91 -16.22 -12.44 8.04
CA TRP A 91 -15.49 -11.63 7.10
C TRP A 91 -14.01 -12.01 7.12
N SER A 92 -13.42 -12.10 5.93
CA SER A 92 -11.97 -12.07 5.77
C SER A 92 -11.56 -10.61 5.70
N VAL A 93 -10.57 -10.22 6.50
CA VAL A 93 -9.97 -8.88 6.34
C VAL A 93 -9.36 -8.82 4.93
N PRO A 94 -9.69 -7.83 4.10
CA PRO A 94 -9.09 -7.63 2.80
C PRO A 94 -7.70 -7.06 3.03
N TYR A 95 -6.75 -7.94 3.36
CA TYR A 95 -5.37 -7.53 3.51
C TYR A 95 -4.83 -7.06 2.15
N GLU A 96 -4.28 -5.86 2.15
CA GLU A 96 -3.63 -5.18 1.03
C GLU A 96 -2.15 -5.58 1.04
N VAL A 97 -1.60 -5.93 -0.12
CA VAL A 97 -0.19 -6.37 -0.21
C VAL A 97 0.72 -5.19 0.10
N GLY A 98 1.71 -5.39 0.97
CA GLY A 98 2.56 -4.31 1.49
C GLY A 98 2.00 -3.68 2.76
N THR A 99 0.73 -3.91 3.09
CA THR A 99 0.11 -3.24 4.22
C THR A 99 0.38 -3.94 5.55
N THR A 100 0.83 -3.17 6.54
CA THR A 100 1.00 -3.62 7.91
C THR A 100 -0.27 -3.46 8.70
N TYR A 101 -0.71 -4.58 9.28
CA TYR A 101 -1.90 -4.66 10.10
C TYR A 101 -1.54 -5.01 11.54
N ARG A 102 -2.22 -4.36 12.48
CA ARG A 102 -2.30 -4.81 13.88
C ARG A 102 -3.57 -5.61 14.04
N VAL A 103 -3.44 -6.87 14.40
CA VAL A 103 -4.58 -7.72 14.76
C VAL A 103 -4.50 -7.96 16.26
N SER A 104 -5.49 -7.48 17.02
CA SER A 104 -5.47 -7.51 18.48
C SER A 104 -6.77 -8.03 19.09
N ALA A 105 -6.65 -8.61 20.28
CA ALA A 105 -7.78 -8.96 21.12
C ALA A 105 -7.51 -8.63 22.59
N THR A 106 -8.50 -8.03 23.26
CA THR A 106 -8.47 -7.81 24.71
C THR A 106 -9.12 -9.00 25.40
N LEU A 107 -8.30 -9.78 26.12
CA LEU A 107 -8.68 -11.10 26.62
C LEU A 107 -8.49 -11.20 28.14
N LYS A 108 -9.33 -12.04 28.73
CA LYS A 108 -9.13 -12.65 30.05
C LYS A 108 -9.06 -14.15 29.91
N MET A 109 -7.93 -14.71 30.28
CA MET A 109 -7.68 -16.14 30.17
C MET A 109 -7.52 -16.79 31.55
N PRO A 110 -8.03 -18.01 31.73
CA PRO A 110 -7.96 -18.67 33.01
C PRO A 110 -6.57 -19.15 33.39
N LYS A 111 -6.24 -19.03 34.68
CA LYS A 111 -5.00 -19.56 35.26
C LYS A 111 -5.04 -21.09 35.46
N GLN A 112 -6.22 -21.67 35.61
CA GLN A 112 -6.35 -23.10 35.88
C GLN A 112 -6.00 -23.92 34.64
N THR A 113 -5.42 -25.10 34.84
CA THR A 113 -5.25 -26.12 33.79
C THR A 113 -6.60 -26.64 33.30
N GLY A 114 -6.61 -27.35 32.16
CA GLY A 114 -7.80 -28.03 31.63
C GLY A 114 -8.34 -27.44 30.33
N VAL A 115 -7.93 -26.22 29.98
CA VAL A 115 -8.30 -25.55 28.73
C VAL A 115 -7.10 -24.94 28.04
N HIS A 116 -7.27 -24.68 26.76
CA HIS A 116 -6.35 -24.03 25.84
C HIS A 116 -7.06 -22.88 25.13
N PRO A 117 -7.18 -21.70 25.77
CA PRO A 117 -7.68 -20.49 25.13
C PRO A 117 -6.68 -19.98 24.09
N ALA A 118 -7.19 -19.56 22.95
CA ALA A 118 -6.40 -19.11 21.82
C ALA A 118 -7.09 -17.96 21.07
N PHE A 119 -6.28 -17.01 20.63
CA PHE A 119 -6.60 -16.02 19.61
C PHE A 119 -5.55 -16.15 18.51
N TRP A 120 -6.01 -16.48 17.32
CA TRP A 120 -5.15 -16.90 16.23
C TRP A 120 -5.76 -16.55 14.88
N LEU A 121 -4.93 -16.55 13.85
CA LEU A 121 -5.34 -16.38 12.48
C LEU A 121 -4.99 -17.59 11.65
N ARG A 122 -5.80 -17.88 10.63
CA ARG A 122 -5.59 -19.02 9.74
C ARG A 122 -5.90 -18.70 8.30
N THR A 123 -5.05 -19.20 7.41
CA THR A 123 -5.20 -19.09 5.98
C THR A 123 -6.44 -19.85 5.45
N GLU A 124 -7.16 -19.25 4.49
CA GLU A 124 -8.24 -19.93 3.75
C GLU A 124 -7.77 -20.72 2.51
N ASP A 125 -6.52 -20.55 2.09
CA ASP A 125 -5.93 -21.28 0.97
C ASP A 125 -5.61 -22.76 1.36
N PRO A 126 -6.32 -23.75 0.79
CA PRO A 126 -6.07 -25.16 1.10
C PRO A 126 -4.71 -25.65 0.59
N GLN A 127 -4.08 -24.94 -0.37
CA GLN A 127 -2.75 -25.23 -0.91
C GLN A 127 -1.62 -24.58 -0.12
N ARG A 128 -1.94 -23.70 0.83
CA ARG A 128 -1.02 -22.85 1.57
C ARG A 128 -1.55 -22.73 3.00
N VAL A 129 -1.21 -23.67 3.87
CA VAL A 129 -1.70 -23.65 5.26
C VAL A 129 -0.73 -22.81 6.09
N GLY A 130 -1.11 -21.56 6.34
CA GLY A 130 -0.50 -20.65 7.30
C GLY A 130 -1.33 -20.53 8.58
N GLU A 131 -0.67 -20.28 9.71
CA GLU A 131 -1.29 -20.02 11.00
C GLU A 131 -0.47 -18.99 11.78
N ILE A 132 -1.12 -17.97 12.33
CA ILE A 132 -0.50 -16.99 13.24
C ILE A 132 -1.19 -17.14 14.59
N ASP A 133 -0.49 -17.75 15.54
CA ASP A 133 -0.95 -17.84 16.92
C ASP A 133 -0.52 -16.59 17.67
N VAL A 134 -1.42 -15.59 17.71
CA VAL A 134 -1.17 -14.34 18.45
C VAL A 134 -0.97 -14.64 19.94
N VAL A 135 -1.84 -15.49 20.48
CA VAL A 135 -1.67 -16.05 21.83
C VAL A 135 -2.37 -17.39 21.95
N GLU A 136 -1.65 -18.36 22.49
CA GLU A 136 -2.18 -19.66 22.93
C GLU A 136 -1.76 -19.94 24.38
N SER A 137 -2.71 -20.29 25.25
CA SER A 137 -2.45 -20.46 26.68
C SER A 137 -2.67 -21.87 27.19
N TRP A 138 -1.65 -22.45 27.80
CA TRP A 138 -1.70 -23.77 28.44
C TRP A 138 -2.05 -23.71 29.94
N GLY A 139 -2.49 -22.55 30.45
CA GLY A 139 -3.00 -22.39 31.81
C GLY A 139 -1.97 -22.67 32.91
N GLY A 140 -2.27 -23.59 33.83
CA GLY A 140 -1.50 -23.81 35.07
C GLY A 140 -0.08 -24.36 34.93
N ARG A 141 0.50 -24.34 33.72
CA ARG A 141 1.94 -24.56 33.53
C ARG A 141 2.77 -23.39 34.11
N PRO A 142 4.05 -23.63 34.47
CA PRO A 142 4.97 -22.56 34.89
C PRO A 142 5.16 -21.51 33.78
N ARG A 143 5.50 -20.26 34.13
CA ARG A 143 5.49 -19.08 33.23
C ARG A 143 5.86 -19.37 31.77
N CYS A 144 7.06 -19.91 31.51
CA CYS A 144 7.56 -20.08 30.15
C CYS A 144 6.94 -21.24 29.36
N GLU A 145 6.17 -22.13 29.99
CA GLU A 145 5.37 -23.16 29.31
C GLU A 145 3.88 -22.77 29.22
N ARG A 146 3.52 -21.58 29.72
CA ARG A 146 2.12 -21.14 29.83
C ARG A 146 1.59 -20.51 28.57
N VAL A 147 2.41 -19.79 27.82
CA VAL A 147 1.96 -19.03 26.64
C VAL A 147 2.85 -19.35 25.44
N LEU A 148 2.20 -19.62 24.31
CA LEU A 148 2.84 -19.75 23.00
C LEU A 148 2.39 -18.58 22.12
N ALA A 149 3.35 -18.04 21.38
CA ALA A 149 3.11 -17.29 20.16
C ALA A 149 3.87 -18.04 19.07
N ALA A 150 3.24 -18.21 17.91
CA ALA A 150 3.81 -19.04 16.87
C ALA A 150 3.36 -18.59 15.48
N TYR A 151 4.16 -19.00 14.51
CA TYR A 151 3.95 -18.76 13.10
C TYR A 151 4.18 -20.09 12.37
N TYR A 152 3.14 -20.63 11.75
CA TYR A 152 3.19 -21.92 11.06
C TYR A 152 2.97 -21.75 9.58
N TRP A 153 3.69 -22.54 8.78
CA TRP A 153 3.46 -22.67 7.35
C TRP A 153 3.84 -24.04 6.85
N ARG A 154 2.85 -24.89 6.51
CA ARG A 154 2.87 -26.23 5.87
C ARG A 154 3.94 -27.27 6.23
N TYR A 155 5.05 -26.89 6.86
CA TYR A 155 6.19 -27.68 7.21
C TYR A 155 6.07 -28.03 8.68
N SER A 156 6.13 -29.33 8.97
CA SER A 156 6.45 -29.83 10.30
C SER A 156 7.95 -30.15 10.28
N PRO A 157 8.77 -29.53 11.16
CA PRO A 157 8.37 -28.66 12.25
C PRO A 157 8.05 -27.21 11.82
N PRO A 158 7.26 -26.47 12.62
CA PRO A 158 6.97 -25.05 12.44
C PRO A 158 8.21 -24.20 12.20
N VAL A 159 8.05 -23.19 11.34
CA VAL A 159 9.06 -22.18 11.07
C VAL A 159 8.93 -21.08 12.13
N GLY A 160 9.47 -21.35 13.33
CA GLY A 160 9.55 -20.33 14.39
C GLY A 160 8.78 -20.60 15.68
N ASP A 161 8.38 -21.84 15.99
CA ASP A 161 7.83 -22.16 17.31
C ASP A 161 8.75 -21.66 18.44
N GLN A 162 8.25 -20.72 19.23
CA GLN A 162 8.94 -20.24 20.42
C GLN A 162 8.00 -20.34 21.62
N ALA A 163 8.28 -21.32 22.49
CA ALA A 163 7.75 -21.32 23.84
C ALA A 163 8.38 -20.18 24.62
N CYS A 164 7.64 -19.08 24.78
CA CYS A 164 7.83 -17.98 25.73
C CYS A 164 9.28 -17.49 25.94
N LEU A 165 9.64 -16.36 25.33
CA LEU A 165 10.92 -15.67 25.53
C LEU A 165 10.94 -14.79 26.80
N GLY A 166 11.06 -15.42 27.97
CA GLY A 166 11.36 -14.73 29.25
C GLY A 166 10.16 -14.05 29.94
N ASP A 167 10.43 -12.97 30.69
CA ASP A 167 9.46 -12.29 31.59
C ASP A 167 8.51 -11.30 30.88
N LYS A 168 8.38 -11.37 29.56
CA LYS A 168 7.60 -10.39 28.77
C LYS A 168 6.10 -10.67 28.70
N TYR A 169 5.64 -11.82 29.19
CA TYR A 169 4.22 -12.17 29.28
C TYR A 169 3.66 -11.91 30.68
N PRO A 170 2.37 -11.54 30.82
CA PRO A 170 1.76 -11.29 32.12
C PRO A 170 1.82 -12.50 33.05
N GLU A 171 2.24 -12.27 34.29
CA GLU A 171 2.18 -13.30 35.32
C GLU A 171 0.72 -13.72 35.64
N ASP A 172 -0.20 -12.75 35.52
CA ASP A 172 -1.61 -12.87 35.83
C ASP A 172 -2.50 -12.64 34.61
N MET A 173 -2.67 -13.66 33.78
CA MET A 173 -3.56 -13.59 32.62
C MET A 173 -5.06 -13.58 32.95
N SER A 174 -5.42 -13.65 34.24
CA SER A 174 -6.82 -13.49 34.68
C SER A 174 -7.23 -12.02 34.80
N GLN A 175 -6.28 -11.09 34.61
CA GLN A 175 -6.56 -9.69 34.31
C GLN A 175 -6.79 -9.48 32.82
N TRP A 176 -7.38 -8.34 32.47
CA TRP A 176 -7.54 -7.94 31.07
C TRP A 176 -6.17 -7.56 30.52
N HIS A 177 -5.80 -8.18 29.41
CA HIS A 177 -4.58 -7.87 28.67
C HIS A 177 -4.92 -7.79 27.19
N GLU A 178 -4.25 -6.88 26.48
CA GLU A 178 -4.28 -6.85 25.02
C GLU A 178 -3.18 -7.76 24.48
N TYR A 179 -3.54 -8.67 23.59
CA TYR A 179 -2.62 -9.50 22.82
C TYR A 179 -2.73 -9.09 21.36
N ALA A 180 -1.60 -8.85 20.70
CA ALA A 180 -1.60 -8.40 19.31
C ALA A 180 -0.47 -9.02 18.50
N ALA A 181 -0.71 -9.15 17.19
CA ALA A 181 0.33 -9.35 16.20
C ALA A 181 0.32 -8.19 15.20
N GLU A 182 1.49 -7.70 14.85
CA GLU A 182 1.70 -6.78 13.73
C GLU A 182 2.43 -7.51 12.62
N PHE A 183 1.89 -7.47 11.42
CA PHE A 183 2.52 -8.09 10.26
C PHE A 183 2.23 -7.29 9.01
N THR A 184 3.20 -7.25 8.11
CA THR A 184 3.01 -6.80 6.73
C THR A 184 2.42 -7.95 5.92
N TYR A 185 1.30 -7.72 5.25
CA TYR A 185 0.74 -8.71 4.37
C TYR A 185 1.53 -8.76 3.06
N MET A 186 2.02 -9.92 2.67
CA MET A 186 2.93 -10.09 1.53
C MET A 186 2.24 -10.65 0.29
N GLY A 187 0.94 -10.92 0.37
CA GLY A 187 0.14 -11.32 -0.78
C GLY A 187 0.37 -12.74 -1.31
N PRO A 188 -0.57 -13.26 -2.11
CA PRO A 188 -0.49 -14.59 -2.68
C PRO A 188 0.54 -14.63 -3.83
N GLY A 189 1.44 -15.61 -3.81
CA GLY A 189 2.45 -15.78 -4.88
C GLY A 189 3.85 -15.94 -4.34
N GLN A 190 4.12 -15.33 -3.19
CA GLN A 190 5.39 -15.42 -2.50
C GLN A 190 5.58 -16.77 -1.79
N ASP A 191 6.84 -17.17 -1.57
CA ASP A 191 7.17 -18.35 -0.79
C ASP A 191 6.93 -18.05 0.71
N PRO A 192 5.97 -18.70 1.37
CA PRO A 192 5.70 -18.48 2.79
C PRO A 192 6.86 -18.82 3.73
N ALA A 193 7.83 -19.61 3.26
CA ALA A 193 9.03 -19.95 4.03
C ALA A 193 10.20 -18.98 3.78
N ALA A 194 10.04 -18.00 2.90
CA ALA A 194 11.06 -16.99 2.67
C ALA A 194 11.11 -16.00 3.85
N ALA A 195 12.33 -15.60 4.19
CA ALA A 195 12.52 -14.50 5.12
C ALA A 195 11.98 -13.21 4.50
N SER A 196 11.13 -12.52 5.24
CA SER A 196 10.61 -11.19 4.97
C SER A 196 11.47 -10.15 5.69
N PRO A 197 11.82 -9.02 5.03
CA PRO A 197 12.46 -7.89 5.71
C PRO A 197 11.51 -7.20 6.71
N PHE A 198 10.20 -7.44 6.62
CA PHE A 198 9.20 -7.01 7.61
C PHE A 198 8.87 -8.17 8.54
N PRO A 199 9.31 -8.12 9.80
CA PRO A 199 9.03 -9.19 10.73
C PRO A 199 7.55 -9.18 11.15
N THR A 200 6.96 -10.35 11.34
CA THR A 200 5.74 -10.48 12.15
C THR A 200 6.13 -10.32 13.61
N ARG A 201 5.56 -9.33 14.30
CA ARG A 201 5.89 -8.93 15.67
C ARG A 201 4.69 -9.19 16.58
N TYR A 202 4.94 -9.66 17.79
CA TYR A 202 3.91 -10.03 18.76
C TYR A 202 4.03 -9.14 19.98
N PHE A 203 2.89 -8.72 20.51
CA PHE A 203 2.80 -7.76 21.59
C PHE A 203 1.85 -8.22 22.69
N VAL A 204 2.19 -7.86 23.92
CA VAL A 204 1.25 -7.88 25.04
C VAL A 204 1.27 -6.52 25.72
N ASP A 205 0.09 -5.91 25.87
CA ASP A 205 -0.08 -4.56 26.43
C ASP A 205 0.86 -3.52 25.78
N GLY A 206 1.05 -3.63 24.46
CA GLY A 206 1.91 -2.75 23.67
C GLY A 206 3.41 -3.05 23.76
N VAL A 207 3.84 -4.04 24.54
CA VAL A 207 5.25 -4.44 24.64
C VAL A 207 5.53 -5.62 23.72
N GLU A 208 6.51 -5.47 22.81
CA GLU A 208 6.92 -6.57 21.92
C GLU A 208 7.52 -7.73 22.72
N THR A 209 6.86 -8.89 22.64
CA THR A 209 7.29 -10.13 23.28
C THR A 209 8.26 -10.90 22.41
N TRP A 210 7.92 -11.06 21.12
CA TRP A 210 8.66 -11.87 20.15
C TRP A 210 8.43 -11.34 18.72
N SER A 211 9.32 -11.70 17.81
CA SER A 211 9.19 -11.46 16.39
C SER A 211 9.85 -12.57 15.57
N THR A 212 9.32 -12.80 14.37
CA THR A 212 9.89 -13.69 13.36
C THR A 212 10.15 -12.89 12.09
N ASP A 213 11.17 -13.27 11.32
CA ASP A 213 11.48 -12.72 10.00
C ASP A 213 10.57 -13.29 8.91
N HIS A 214 9.32 -13.66 9.22
CA HIS A 214 8.34 -14.20 8.27
C HIS A 214 7.05 -13.38 8.34
N ALA A 215 6.29 -13.38 7.24
CA ALA A 215 5.11 -12.55 7.06
C ALA A 215 4.03 -13.28 6.24
N PRO A 216 2.73 -13.10 6.54
CA PRO A 216 1.67 -13.85 5.88
C PRO A 216 1.53 -13.52 4.39
N VAL A 217 1.42 -14.58 3.57
CA VAL A 217 1.32 -14.53 2.09
C VAL A 217 -0.07 -14.95 1.58
N SER A 218 -1.07 -14.97 2.47
CA SER A 218 -2.43 -15.41 2.16
C SER A 218 -3.45 -14.81 3.10
N LEU A 219 -4.69 -14.66 2.63
CA LEU A 219 -5.76 -14.10 3.45
C LEU A 219 -5.99 -14.95 4.71
N GLU A 220 -5.91 -14.27 5.86
CA GLU A 220 -6.03 -14.87 7.19
C GLU A 220 -7.40 -14.59 7.81
N LYS A 221 -8.10 -15.63 8.28
CA LYS A 221 -9.32 -15.49 9.08
C LYS A 221 -9.04 -15.51 10.56
N ILE A 222 -9.72 -14.64 11.28
CA ILE A 222 -9.60 -14.52 12.73
C ILE A 222 -10.38 -15.64 13.42
N ARG A 223 -9.75 -16.26 14.43
CA ARG A 223 -10.30 -17.34 15.24
C ARG A 223 -10.20 -17.02 16.72
N LEU A 224 -11.29 -17.29 17.43
CA LEU A 224 -11.34 -17.32 18.88
C LEU A 224 -11.68 -18.74 19.31
N GLN A 225 -10.86 -19.34 20.18
CA GLN A 225 -11.03 -20.73 20.54
C GLN A 225 -10.72 -20.98 22.01
N VAL A 226 -11.44 -21.92 22.61
CA VAL A 226 -11.11 -22.50 23.92
C VAL A 226 -11.12 -24.01 23.78
N LYS A 227 -9.99 -24.60 23.38
CA LYS A 227 -9.83 -26.06 23.29
C LYS A 227 -9.72 -26.66 24.69
N ARG A 228 -9.95 -27.97 24.81
CA ARG A 228 -9.58 -28.73 26.01
C ARG A 228 -8.08 -29.02 26.03
N ASN A 229 -7.52 -28.97 27.24
CA ASN A 229 -6.15 -29.35 27.51
C ASN A 229 -6.14 -30.30 28.70
N CYS A 230 -6.47 -31.57 28.43
CA CYS A 230 -6.69 -32.59 29.45
C CYS A 230 -5.55 -33.61 29.44
N PRO A 231 -5.14 -34.14 30.61
CA PRO A 231 -4.29 -35.31 30.69
C PRO A 231 -4.87 -36.45 29.85
N ASP A 232 -4.01 -37.24 29.21
CA ASP A 232 -4.42 -38.33 28.29
C ASP A 232 -5.46 -39.27 28.91
N GLU A 233 -5.39 -39.50 30.22
CA GLU A 233 -6.26 -40.38 30.99
C GLU A 233 -7.70 -39.86 31.14
N GLU A 234 -7.91 -38.55 31.03
CA GLU A 234 -9.23 -37.90 31.18
C GLU A 234 -9.86 -37.53 29.84
N GLN A 235 -9.10 -37.69 28.73
CA GLN A 235 -9.63 -37.55 27.38
C GLN A 235 -10.54 -38.74 27.05
N PRO A 236 -11.74 -38.53 26.45
CA PRO A 236 -12.39 -37.28 26.07
C PRO A 236 -13.43 -36.76 27.09
N SER A 237 -13.55 -37.38 28.26
CA SER A 237 -14.65 -37.18 29.21
C SER A 237 -14.64 -35.82 29.93
N CYS A 238 -13.47 -35.18 30.06
CA CYS A 238 -13.32 -33.85 30.66
C CYS A 238 -14.17 -32.76 29.97
N GLY A 239 -14.56 -32.97 28.70
CA GLY A 239 -15.24 -31.98 27.87
C GLY A 239 -16.76 -32.00 27.86
N GLN A 240 -17.38 -33.12 28.23
CA GLN A 240 -18.85 -33.20 28.25
C GLN A 240 -19.44 -32.60 29.53
N THR A 241 -18.66 -32.56 30.62
CA THR A 241 -19.13 -32.14 31.95
C THR A 241 -18.52 -30.82 32.43
N SER A 242 -17.35 -30.41 31.91
CA SER A 242 -16.70 -29.18 32.35
C SER A 242 -17.36 -27.93 31.75
N THR A 243 -17.78 -27.02 32.63
CA THR A 243 -18.34 -25.70 32.28
C THR A 243 -17.34 -24.56 32.54
N SER A 244 -16.12 -24.88 32.98
CA SER A 244 -15.13 -23.94 33.47
C SER A 244 -13.70 -24.50 33.39
N PRO A 245 -12.68 -23.65 33.33
CA PRO A 245 -12.79 -22.20 33.30
C PRO A 245 -13.09 -21.65 31.90
N SER A 246 -13.60 -20.41 31.83
CA SER A 246 -13.96 -19.73 30.57
C SER A 246 -12.90 -18.69 30.20
N MET A 247 -12.74 -18.45 28.89
CA MET A 247 -12.11 -17.22 28.39
C MET A 247 -13.18 -16.13 28.26
N TYR A 248 -12.79 -14.89 28.46
CA TYR A 248 -13.62 -13.73 28.17
C TYR A 248 -12.92 -12.85 27.13
N VAL A 249 -13.67 -12.39 26.14
CA VAL A 249 -13.19 -11.53 25.05
C VAL A 249 -13.97 -10.22 25.13
N ASP A 250 -13.27 -9.12 25.33
CA ASP A 250 -13.86 -7.77 25.40
C ASP A 250 -13.92 -7.13 24.01
N GLN A 251 -12.83 -7.23 23.26
CA GLN A 251 -12.71 -6.63 21.94
C GLN A 251 -11.82 -7.47 21.04
N VAL A 252 -12.16 -7.52 19.75
CA VAL A 252 -11.27 -7.94 18.66
C VAL A 252 -11.19 -6.80 17.67
N ARG A 253 -9.96 -6.41 17.30
CA ARG A 253 -9.71 -5.29 16.40
C ARG A 253 -8.68 -5.67 15.34
N VAL A 254 -8.88 -5.14 14.13
CA VAL A 254 -7.87 -5.09 13.09
C VAL A 254 -7.71 -3.65 12.66
N GLU A 255 -6.48 -3.18 12.71
CA GLU A 255 -6.14 -1.83 12.33
C GLU A 255 -5.07 -1.87 11.25
N ARG A 256 -5.24 -1.08 10.20
CA ARG A 256 -4.18 -0.78 9.26
C ARG A 256 -3.26 0.24 9.93
N ILE A 257 -2.02 -0.17 10.20
CA ILE A 257 -1.00 0.69 10.82
C ILE A 257 -0.27 1.51 9.74
N GLY A 258 -0.22 0.98 8.53
CA GLY A 258 0.27 1.64 7.32
C GLY A 258 1.02 0.67 6.41
N ARG A 259 1.49 1.13 5.24
CA ARG A 259 1.98 0.25 4.16
C ARG A 259 3.50 0.23 4.06
N GLN A 260 4.12 -0.87 4.48
CA GLN A 260 5.56 -1.00 4.26
C GLN A 260 5.83 -1.07 2.75
N SER A 261 6.59 -0.12 2.24
CA SER A 261 7.35 -0.31 1.03
C SER A 261 8.29 -1.49 1.26
N ALA A 262 8.32 -2.43 0.34
CA ALA A 262 9.42 -3.36 0.26
C ALA A 262 10.14 -3.19 -1.04
N GLY A 263 10.84 -2.08 -1.12
CA GLY A 263 11.98 -1.98 -1.98
C GLY A 263 13.21 -1.76 -1.12
N THR A 264 14.34 -2.26 -1.59
CA THR A 264 15.55 -1.42 -1.63
C THR A 264 15.21 0.01 -2.12
N PRO A 265 16.08 1.02 -1.97
CA PRO A 265 15.79 2.37 -2.50
C PRO A 265 15.29 2.26 -3.96
N ALA A 266 14.41 3.13 -4.44
CA ALA A 266 13.78 2.88 -5.75
C ALA A 266 14.76 2.74 -6.91
N ASP A 267 14.38 1.88 -7.85
CA ASP A 267 15.08 1.72 -9.11
C ASP A 267 14.87 2.95 -9.98
N VAL A 268 15.96 3.61 -10.36
CA VAL A 268 15.90 4.63 -11.42
C VAL A 268 16.05 3.95 -12.77
N VAL A 269 14.98 3.96 -13.56
CA VAL A 269 14.94 3.32 -14.89
C VAL A 269 15.10 4.39 -15.98
N ALA A 270 16.24 4.33 -16.67
CA ALA A 270 16.49 5.17 -17.84
C ALA A 270 16.29 4.38 -19.14
N ILE A 271 15.34 4.83 -19.96
CA ILE A 271 14.99 4.19 -21.23
C ILE A 271 15.47 5.06 -22.39
N GLN A 272 16.23 4.46 -23.30
CA GLN A 272 16.72 5.09 -24.51
C GLN A 272 16.01 4.53 -25.75
N GLU A 273 15.22 5.37 -26.45
CA GLU A 273 14.72 5.08 -27.79
C GLU A 273 15.71 5.56 -28.86
N ALA A 274 16.63 4.69 -29.27
CA ALA A 274 17.64 5.04 -30.28
C ALA A 274 16.97 5.30 -31.65
N ALA A 275 17.44 6.33 -32.36
CA ALA A 275 16.95 6.67 -33.71
C ALA A 275 17.10 5.54 -34.74
N THR A 276 17.95 4.55 -34.46
CA THR A 276 18.14 3.34 -35.28
C THR A 276 17.08 2.26 -35.02
N GLY A 277 16.11 2.50 -34.13
CA GLY A 277 14.94 1.65 -33.86
C GLY A 277 15.10 0.65 -32.71
N GLY A 278 16.20 0.69 -31.96
CA GLY A 278 16.39 -0.10 -30.75
C GLY A 278 15.93 0.69 -29.52
N ILE A 279 15.32 0.00 -28.56
CA ILE A 279 14.91 0.58 -27.28
C ILE A 279 15.68 -0.17 -26.19
N GLU A 280 16.40 0.54 -25.33
CA GLU A 280 17.21 -0.04 -24.26
C GLU A 280 16.81 0.55 -22.90
N ALA A 281 16.74 -0.28 -21.87
CA ALA A 281 16.55 0.15 -20.49
C ALA A 281 17.84 -0.04 -19.70
N HIS A 282 18.14 0.96 -18.87
CA HIS A 282 19.26 1.04 -17.96
C HIS A 282 18.70 1.24 -16.54
N VAL A 283 18.62 0.16 -15.78
CA VAL A 283 18.14 0.17 -14.40
C VAL A 283 19.34 0.41 -13.49
N LEU A 284 19.36 1.52 -12.78
CA LEU A 284 20.43 1.88 -11.86
C LEU A 284 20.24 1.16 -10.52
N ASP A 285 21.32 0.64 -9.95
CA ASP A 285 21.27 -0.17 -8.73
C ASP A 285 21.24 0.72 -7.47
N PRO A 286 20.09 0.84 -6.79
CA PRO A 286 19.94 1.64 -5.59
C PRO A 286 20.80 1.16 -4.41
N ALA A 287 21.07 -0.15 -4.31
CA ALA A 287 21.89 -0.71 -3.23
C ALA A 287 23.35 -0.24 -3.30
N THR A 288 23.78 0.28 -4.45
CA THR A 288 25.10 0.88 -4.65
C THR A 288 25.10 2.41 -4.58
N GLY A 289 23.97 3.03 -4.23
CA GLY A 289 23.76 4.47 -4.40
C GLY A 289 23.83 4.88 -5.87
N TYR A 290 23.27 4.04 -6.75
CA TYR A 290 23.22 4.21 -8.20
C TYR A 290 24.59 4.21 -8.92
N ALA A 291 25.64 3.72 -8.26
CA ALA A 291 26.99 3.67 -8.81
C ALA A 291 27.20 2.54 -9.84
N THR A 292 26.28 1.57 -9.91
CA THR A 292 26.26 0.50 -10.93
C THR A 292 24.87 0.34 -11.54
N PHE A 293 24.76 -0.49 -12.59
CA PHE A 293 23.48 -0.90 -13.15
C PHE A 293 23.04 -2.24 -12.54
N ALA A 294 21.79 -2.34 -12.12
CA ALA A 294 21.16 -3.61 -11.78
C ALA A 294 20.84 -4.40 -13.06
N ASN A 295 20.42 -3.69 -14.11
CA ASN A 295 20.12 -4.27 -15.42
C ASN A 295 20.46 -3.29 -16.56
N GLN A 296 20.90 -3.85 -17.68
CA GLN A 296 20.99 -3.16 -18.96
C GLN A 296 20.48 -4.10 -20.04
N THR A 297 19.34 -3.78 -20.66
CA THR A 297 18.68 -4.70 -21.60
C THR A 297 18.04 -3.96 -22.76
N GLY A 298 17.95 -4.63 -23.92
CA GLY A 298 17.03 -4.21 -24.97
C GLY A 298 15.60 -4.56 -24.57
N LEU A 299 14.67 -3.62 -24.78
CA LEU A 299 13.25 -3.83 -24.58
C LEU A 299 12.63 -4.48 -25.82
N PRO A 300 11.74 -5.48 -25.68
CA PRO A 300 11.01 -6.12 -26.78
C PRO A 300 9.90 -5.24 -27.39
N LEU A 301 10.12 -3.93 -27.47
CA LEU A 301 9.19 -2.96 -28.05
C LEU A 301 9.56 -2.65 -29.50
N GLU A 302 8.53 -2.53 -30.34
CA GLU A 302 8.69 -2.15 -31.75
C GLU A 302 8.16 -0.73 -31.97
N GLY A 303 8.82 0.01 -32.87
CA GLY A 303 8.42 1.37 -33.23
C GLY A 303 9.07 2.45 -32.37
N GLN A 304 8.46 3.63 -32.36
CA GLN A 304 8.95 4.82 -31.67
C GLN A 304 7.78 5.59 -31.05
N GLY A 305 8.09 6.52 -30.15
CA GLY A 305 7.12 7.43 -29.57
C GLY A 305 6.29 6.77 -28.47
N TRP A 306 6.91 5.85 -27.76
CA TRP A 306 6.38 5.34 -26.51
C TRP A 306 6.51 6.41 -25.44
N ARG A 307 5.64 6.34 -24.44
CA ARG A 307 5.72 7.10 -23.19
C ARG A 307 5.86 6.09 -22.09
N TYR A 308 6.78 6.34 -21.18
CA TYR A 308 7.13 5.41 -20.14
C TYR A 308 6.69 5.94 -18.79
N ALA A 309 6.19 5.02 -17.97
CA ALA A 309 6.06 5.16 -16.53
C ALA A 309 6.60 3.87 -15.90
N THR A 310 6.88 3.94 -14.61
CA THR A 310 7.41 2.88 -13.76
C THR A 310 6.47 2.67 -12.60
N GLY A 311 6.40 1.43 -12.11
CA GLY A 311 5.52 1.02 -11.02
C GLY A 311 5.49 -0.51 -10.85
N ASP A 312 4.90 -1.02 -9.80
CA ASP A 312 4.74 -2.46 -9.50
C ASP A 312 3.41 -3.00 -10.05
N PHE A 313 3.38 -3.47 -11.30
CA PHE A 313 2.13 -3.90 -11.93
C PHE A 313 1.58 -5.20 -11.35
N ASP A 314 2.47 -6.09 -10.89
CA ASP A 314 2.08 -7.42 -10.46
C ASP A 314 2.15 -7.73 -8.96
N GLY A 315 2.52 -6.73 -8.16
CA GLY A 315 2.57 -6.80 -6.71
C GLY A 315 3.77 -7.59 -6.19
N ASP A 316 4.79 -7.79 -7.03
CA ASP A 316 6.02 -8.49 -6.67
C ASP A 316 7.09 -7.55 -6.08
N ARG A 317 6.85 -6.24 -6.18
CA ARG A 317 7.67 -5.12 -5.68
C ARG A 317 9.00 -4.94 -6.39
N GLU A 318 9.12 -5.46 -7.61
CA GLU A 318 10.15 -5.10 -8.56
C GLU A 318 9.57 -4.06 -9.53
N THR A 319 10.33 -3.01 -9.86
CA THR A 319 9.82 -1.95 -10.74
C THR A 319 9.58 -2.47 -12.16
N ASP A 320 8.33 -2.47 -12.60
CA ASP A 320 7.91 -2.74 -13.97
C ASP A 320 7.93 -1.47 -14.84
N VAL A 321 7.88 -1.66 -16.16
CA VAL A 321 7.80 -0.55 -17.12
C VAL A 321 6.49 -0.57 -17.89
N TYR A 322 5.72 0.50 -17.75
CA TYR A 322 4.50 0.80 -18.50
C TYR A 322 4.87 1.58 -19.74
N ALA A 323 4.77 0.96 -20.91
CA ALA A 323 4.97 1.59 -22.21
C ALA A 323 3.63 1.89 -22.86
N ALA A 324 3.27 3.18 -22.97
CA ALA A 324 2.05 3.65 -23.63
C ALA A 324 2.36 4.31 -24.98
N GLN A 325 1.68 3.90 -26.05
CA GLN A 325 1.78 4.51 -27.37
C GLN A 325 0.40 5.02 -27.82
N PRO A 326 0.11 6.33 -27.61
CA PRO A 326 -1.12 6.95 -28.09
C PRO A 326 -1.20 6.94 -29.62
N THR A 327 -2.31 6.46 -30.17
CA THR A 327 -2.51 6.37 -31.63
C THR A 327 -3.34 7.53 -32.20
N GLY A 328 -3.76 8.47 -31.34
CA GLY A 328 -4.64 9.59 -31.68
C GLY A 328 -6.12 9.22 -31.64
N GLY A 329 -6.98 10.14 -31.17
CA GLY A 329 -8.44 9.90 -31.12
C GLY A 329 -8.95 9.16 -29.88
N GLY A 330 -8.24 9.24 -28.76
CA GLY A 330 -8.68 8.67 -27.48
C GLY A 330 -8.30 7.20 -27.28
N THR A 331 -7.38 6.66 -28.08
CA THR A 331 -6.88 5.29 -27.92
C THR A 331 -5.36 5.25 -27.75
N ALA A 332 -4.87 4.30 -26.97
CA ALA A 332 -3.43 4.02 -26.82
C ALA A 332 -3.21 2.51 -26.67
N GLN A 333 -2.10 2.02 -27.22
CA GLN A 333 -1.59 0.71 -26.84
C GLN A 333 -0.82 0.85 -25.54
N VAL A 334 -0.99 -0.09 -24.61
CA VAL A 334 -0.23 -0.15 -23.37
C VAL A 334 0.38 -1.53 -23.27
N LYS A 335 1.68 -1.59 -22.99
CA LYS A 335 2.40 -2.82 -22.72
C LYS A 335 3.12 -2.66 -21.39
N VAL A 336 3.07 -3.68 -20.56
CA VAL A 336 3.78 -3.69 -19.28
C VAL A 336 4.89 -4.73 -19.34
N LEU A 337 6.12 -4.33 -19.04
CA LEU A 337 7.30 -5.19 -19.04
C LEU A 337 7.72 -5.53 -17.61
N ASP A 338 7.99 -6.81 -17.41
CA ASP A 338 8.29 -7.46 -16.11
C ASP A 338 9.69 -7.09 -15.59
N GLY A 339 9.76 -6.37 -14.47
CA GLY A 339 10.96 -5.96 -13.75
C GLY A 339 11.78 -7.15 -13.28
N SER A 340 11.13 -8.10 -12.59
CA SER A 340 11.75 -9.37 -12.12
C SER A 340 12.32 -10.21 -13.28
N GLY A 341 11.71 -10.09 -14.45
CA GLY A 341 12.12 -10.68 -15.72
C GLY A 341 13.20 -9.91 -16.47
N PHE A 342 13.86 -8.94 -15.82
CA PHE A 342 14.84 -8.02 -16.43
C PHE A 342 14.27 -7.26 -17.64
N LEU A 343 12.98 -6.92 -17.62
CA LEU A 343 12.24 -6.21 -18.68
C LEU A 343 12.24 -6.92 -20.05
N ARG A 344 12.41 -8.25 -20.06
CA ARG A 344 12.40 -9.07 -21.31
C ARG A 344 11.05 -9.73 -21.58
N LEU A 345 10.19 -9.78 -20.57
CA LEU A 345 8.88 -10.39 -20.64
C LEU A 345 7.80 -9.33 -20.53
N PHE A 346 6.60 -9.66 -21.02
CA PHE A 346 5.43 -8.81 -20.88
C PHE A 346 4.49 -9.39 -19.83
N LEU A 347 4.09 -8.56 -18.86
CA LEU A 347 3.02 -8.86 -17.93
C LEU A 347 1.64 -8.60 -18.55
N SER A 348 1.56 -7.55 -19.39
CA SER A 348 0.29 -7.14 -19.99
C SER A 348 0.42 -6.54 -21.40
N HIS A 349 -0.63 -6.71 -22.19
CA HIS A 349 -0.84 -6.06 -23.48
C HIS A 349 -2.30 -5.59 -23.58
N ALA A 350 -2.50 -4.28 -23.62
CA ALA A 350 -3.83 -3.68 -23.63
C ALA A 350 -3.99 -2.63 -24.73
N THR A 351 -5.24 -2.38 -25.09
CA THR A 351 -5.65 -1.16 -25.79
C THR A 351 -6.62 -0.43 -24.90
N ILE A 352 -6.23 0.76 -24.44
CA ILE A 352 -7.10 1.61 -23.62
C ILE A 352 -7.92 2.54 -24.51
N VAL A 353 -9.14 2.86 -24.07
CA VAL A 353 -10.08 3.71 -24.82
C VAL A 353 -10.65 4.79 -23.90
N GLN A 354 -10.18 6.03 -24.08
CA GLN A 354 -10.64 7.24 -23.40
C GLN A 354 -11.17 8.24 -24.43
N ARG A 355 -12.41 8.04 -24.90
CA ARG A 355 -12.99 8.75 -26.07
C ARG A 355 -13.03 10.27 -25.93
N ASP A 356 -13.17 10.77 -24.71
CA ASP A 356 -13.24 12.21 -24.42
C ASP A 356 -11.90 12.81 -23.99
N THR A 357 -10.84 11.99 -23.94
CA THR A 357 -9.51 12.42 -23.51
C THR A 357 -8.54 12.44 -24.69
N PRO A 358 -7.86 13.56 -24.97
CA PRO A 358 -6.85 13.62 -26.02
C PRO A 358 -5.57 12.92 -25.57
N LEU A 359 -5.53 11.58 -25.61
CA LEU A 359 -4.40 10.77 -25.13
C LEU A 359 -3.03 11.16 -25.74
N GLY A 360 -3.01 11.69 -26.96
CA GLY A 360 -1.79 12.23 -27.57
C GLY A 360 -1.19 13.44 -26.84
N LYS A 361 -1.89 14.04 -25.88
CA LYS A 361 -1.41 15.12 -24.99
C LYS A 361 -1.44 14.76 -23.51
N ALA A 362 -1.98 13.58 -23.17
CA ALA A 362 -2.05 13.12 -21.79
C ALA A 362 -0.66 12.68 -21.29
N ARG A 363 -0.45 12.79 -19.98
CA ARG A 363 0.65 12.10 -19.30
C ARG A 363 0.14 10.74 -18.81
N PHE A 364 1.04 9.77 -18.81
CA PHE A 364 0.83 8.45 -18.24
C PHE A 364 1.79 8.33 -17.08
N VAL A 365 1.25 8.02 -15.90
CA VAL A 365 2.01 7.67 -14.69
C VAL A 365 1.40 6.38 -14.14
N ALA A 366 2.11 5.69 -13.26
CA ALA A 366 1.64 4.47 -12.63
C ALA A 366 1.72 4.61 -11.11
N GLY A 367 0.72 4.08 -10.42
CA GLY A 367 0.65 4.13 -8.97
C GLY A 367 -0.59 3.43 -8.44
N ASP A 368 -0.54 2.90 -7.23
CA ASP A 368 -1.59 2.10 -6.64
C ASP A 368 -2.73 2.98 -6.12
N TYR A 369 -3.75 3.22 -6.95
CA TYR A 369 -4.86 4.10 -6.56
C TYR A 369 -5.82 3.43 -5.59
N ASP A 370 -6.02 2.12 -5.70
CA ASP A 370 -7.04 1.41 -4.93
C ASP A 370 -6.56 0.71 -3.65
N GLY A 371 -5.25 0.64 -3.49
CA GLY A 371 -4.54 0.03 -2.37
C GLY A 371 -4.38 -1.49 -2.50
N ASP A 372 -4.59 -2.08 -3.68
CA ASP A 372 -4.60 -3.54 -3.82
C ASP A 372 -3.21 -4.20 -3.83
N GLY A 373 -2.15 -3.40 -3.90
CA GLY A 373 -0.78 -3.86 -4.02
C GLY A 373 -0.18 -3.72 -5.42
N ARG A 374 -0.95 -3.24 -6.40
CA ARG A 374 -0.54 -3.13 -7.81
C ARG A 374 -0.73 -1.71 -8.31
N ASP A 375 0.22 -1.25 -9.11
CA ASP A 375 0.17 0.08 -9.66
C ASP A 375 -0.79 0.14 -10.87
N ASP A 376 -1.77 1.01 -10.76
CA ASP A 376 -2.73 1.28 -11.82
C ASP A 376 -2.16 2.20 -12.89
N LEU A 377 -2.81 2.26 -14.05
CA LEU A 377 -2.44 3.25 -15.08
C LEU A 377 -3.23 4.54 -14.91
N TRP A 378 -2.52 5.62 -14.60
CA TRP A 378 -3.08 6.96 -14.46
C TRP A 378 -2.91 7.76 -15.74
N VAL A 379 -4.03 8.26 -16.27
CA VAL A 379 -4.09 9.12 -17.44
C VAL A 379 -4.42 10.54 -17.00
N VAL A 380 -3.42 11.40 -17.00
CA VAL A 380 -3.53 12.79 -16.56
C VAL A 380 -3.63 13.72 -17.76
N SER A 381 -4.65 14.56 -17.82
CA SER A 381 -4.96 15.39 -19.00
C SER A 381 -5.64 16.72 -18.65
N GLU A 382 -5.63 17.66 -19.58
CA GLU A 382 -6.37 18.91 -19.44
C GLU A 382 -7.88 18.69 -19.71
N GLY A 383 -8.70 19.05 -18.74
CA GLY A 383 -10.15 19.08 -18.80
C GLY A 383 -10.69 20.28 -19.59
N ARG A 384 -11.97 20.21 -20.01
CA ARG A 384 -12.60 21.28 -20.82
C ARG A 384 -12.88 22.56 -20.02
N ASP A 385 -12.89 22.45 -18.71
CA ASP A 385 -13.04 23.52 -17.73
C ASP A 385 -11.70 24.20 -17.38
N GLY A 386 -10.58 23.73 -17.96
CA GLY A 386 -9.24 24.23 -17.66
C GLY A 386 -8.65 23.66 -16.37
N MET A 387 -9.31 22.68 -15.74
CA MET A 387 -8.76 21.93 -14.62
C MET A 387 -8.01 20.69 -15.13
N LEU A 388 -7.09 20.17 -14.33
CA LEU A 388 -6.51 18.86 -14.57
C LEU A 388 -7.59 17.79 -14.37
N THR A 389 -7.56 16.75 -15.20
CA THR A 389 -8.43 15.57 -15.08
C THR A 389 -7.57 14.33 -14.98
N VAL A 390 -7.89 13.48 -14.03
CA VAL A 390 -7.26 12.16 -13.83
C VAL A 390 -8.29 11.08 -14.17
N SER A 391 -7.85 10.08 -14.92
CA SER A 391 -8.57 8.82 -15.10
C SER A 391 -7.63 7.68 -14.70
N VAL A 392 -8.10 6.77 -13.86
CA VAL A 392 -7.31 5.65 -13.34
C VAL A 392 -7.88 4.35 -13.89
N LEU A 393 -7.02 3.54 -14.50
CA LEU A 393 -7.38 2.26 -15.10
C LEU A 393 -6.75 1.10 -14.32
N ASP A 394 -7.61 0.18 -13.90
CA ASP A 394 -7.33 -0.95 -13.01
C ASP A 394 -6.32 -1.94 -13.63
N ALA A 395 -5.17 -2.13 -12.98
CA ALA A 395 -4.14 -3.07 -13.40
C ALA A 395 -4.57 -4.54 -13.31
N THR A 396 -5.28 -4.92 -12.23
CA THR A 396 -5.82 -6.27 -11.99
C THR A 396 -6.72 -6.75 -13.13
N THR A 397 -7.40 -5.83 -13.83
CA THR A 397 -8.24 -6.16 -14.99
C THR A 397 -7.55 -6.00 -16.34
N GLY A 398 -6.26 -5.66 -16.37
CA GLY A 398 -5.54 -5.33 -17.61
C GLY A 398 -6.07 -4.04 -18.25
N PHE A 399 -6.33 -3.03 -17.42
CA PHE A 399 -6.82 -1.70 -17.76
C PHE A 399 -8.21 -1.68 -18.43
N GLN A 400 -9.06 -2.67 -18.11
CA GLN A 400 -10.42 -2.77 -18.65
C GLN A 400 -11.48 -2.08 -17.78
N THR A 401 -11.19 -1.91 -16.49
CA THR A 401 -12.03 -1.16 -15.54
C THR A 401 -11.43 0.23 -15.29
N GLU A 402 -12.28 1.26 -15.27
CA GLU A 402 -11.90 2.61 -14.83
C GLU A 402 -12.29 2.75 -13.36
N LEU A 403 -11.30 2.84 -12.47
CA LEU A 403 -11.50 2.98 -11.02
C LEU A 403 -11.97 4.39 -10.66
N SER A 404 -11.46 5.38 -11.39
CA SER A 404 -11.77 6.79 -11.14
C SER A 404 -11.68 7.62 -12.41
N LYS A 405 -12.50 8.68 -12.45
CA LYS A 405 -12.44 9.74 -13.46
C LYS A 405 -12.95 11.05 -12.87
N ALA A 406 -12.04 11.96 -12.56
CA ALA A 406 -12.37 13.19 -11.85
C ALA A 406 -11.58 14.39 -12.38
N ALA A 407 -12.23 15.56 -12.38
CA ALA A 407 -11.51 16.84 -12.40
C ALA A 407 -10.90 17.06 -11.01
N THR A 408 -9.65 17.50 -10.96
CA THR A 408 -8.94 17.72 -9.70
C THR A 408 -9.10 19.16 -9.22
N ALA A 409 -8.61 19.44 -8.01
CA ALA A 409 -8.51 20.81 -7.50
C ALA A 409 -7.39 21.64 -8.15
N ALA A 410 -6.57 21.06 -9.04
CA ALA A 410 -5.48 21.74 -9.73
C ALA A 410 -5.89 22.24 -11.14
N PRO A 411 -5.39 23.41 -11.56
CA PRO A 411 -5.54 23.88 -12.93
C PRO A 411 -4.78 22.98 -13.92
N ALA A 412 -5.05 23.14 -15.21
CA ALA A 412 -4.18 22.63 -16.25
C ALA A 412 -2.78 23.26 -16.13
N LEU A 413 -1.75 22.43 -16.21
CA LEU A 413 -0.37 22.82 -15.95
C LEU A 413 0.45 22.89 -17.24
N ASP A 414 1.36 23.87 -17.35
CA ASP A 414 2.30 23.94 -18.48
C ASP A 414 3.29 22.78 -18.41
N PRO A 415 3.27 21.84 -19.37
CA PRO A 415 4.15 20.69 -19.34
C PRO A 415 5.64 21.02 -19.50
N ARG A 416 5.99 22.26 -19.85
CA ARG A 416 7.37 22.76 -19.93
C ARG A 416 7.93 23.23 -18.60
N ARG A 417 7.10 23.31 -17.56
CA ARG A 417 7.48 23.76 -16.21
C ARG A 417 7.16 22.70 -15.15
N TRP A 418 6.03 22.02 -15.31
CA TRP A 418 5.49 21.10 -14.32
C TRP A 418 5.77 19.65 -14.67
N SER A 419 6.22 18.89 -13.67
CA SER A 419 6.20 17.42 -13.69
C SER A 419 5.00 16.89 -12.93
N ILE A 420 4.59 15.67 -13.28
CA ILE A 420 3.49 14.94 -12.62
C ILE A 420 3.98 13.52 -12.37
N THR A 421 3.78 13.04 -11.14
CA THR A 421 4.10 11.68 -10.69
C THR A 421 3.06 11.23 -9.66
N THR A 422 3.18 10.01 -9.17
CA THR A 422 2.28 9.37 -8.20
C THR A 422 3.08 8.72 -7.09
N GLY A 423 2.56 8.74 -5.87
CA GLY A 423 3.17 8.04 -4.75
C GLY A 423 2.38 8.24 -3.45
N ASP A 424 2.59 7.39 -2.46
CA ASP A 424 1.87 7.46 -1.18
C ASP A 424 2.49 8.56 -0.31
N TYR A 425 1.90 9.77 -0.31
CA TYR A 425 2.45 10.87 0.49
C TYR A 425 2.06 10.75 1.96
N ASP A 426 0.83 10.30 2.23
CA ASP A 426 0.25 10.35 3.56
C ASP A 426 0.33 9.05 4.37
N PHE A 427 0.79 7.95 3.74
CA PHE A 427 0.96 6.59 4.25
C PHE A 427 -0.36 5.82 4.40
N ASP A 428 -1.38 6.17 3.63
CA ASP A 428 -2.67 5.50 3.67
C ASP A 428 -2.75 4.24 2.77
N GLY A 429 -1.69 3.96 2.03
CA GLY A 429 -1.60 2.83 1.12
C GLY A 429 -2.21 3.09 -0.27
N ARG A 430 -2.65 4.31 -0.58
CA ARG A 430 -3.04 4.74 -1.93
C ARG A 430 -2.04 5.79 -2.41
N ASP A 431 -1.68 5.69 -3.68
CA ASP A 431 -0.85 6.70 -4.30
C ASP A 431 -1.64 7.97 -4.58
N ASP A 432 -1.05 9.09 -4.19
CA ASP A 432 -1.54 10.45 -4.41
C ASP A 432 -0.97 11.05 -5.69
N LEU A 433 -1.56 12.16 -6.15
CA LEU A 433 -1.05 12.87 -7.33
C LEU A 433 -0.09 14.00 -6.94
N TYR A 434 1.18 13.85 -7.32
CA TYR A 434 2.21 14.85 -7.13
C TYR A 434 2.29 15.77 -8.34
N LEU A 435 2.21 17.08 -8.09
CA LEU A 435 2.38 18.15 -9.07
C LEU A 435 3.59 18.98 -8.67
N VAL A 436 4.66 18.88 -9.45
CA VAL A 436 5.97 19.45 -9.10
C VAL A 436 6.30 20.62 -10.00
N ASP A 437 6.36 21.81 -9.42
CA ASP A 437 6.78 23.04 -10.09
C ASP A 437 8.29 23.22 -9.97
N LEU A 438 9.00 23.03 -11.07
CA LEU A 438 10.46 23.10 -11.08
C LEU A 438 11.03 24.52 -11.02
N GLN A 439 10.17 25.56 -11.05
CA GLN A 439 10.59 26.96 -11.18
C GLN A 439 9.86 27.91 -10.22
N ALA A 440 9.37 27.42 -9.08
CA ALA A 440 8.64 28.18 -8.08
C ALA A 440 9.54 29.09 -7.22
N ASP A 441 9.52 30.39 -7.46
CA ASP A 441 10.15 31.41 -6.58
C ASP A 441 11.63 31.13 -6.20
N GLY A 442 12.41 30.59 -7.14
CA GLY A 442 13.82 30.24 -6.94
C GLY A 442 14.07 28.87 -6.33
N HIS A 443 12.99 28.13 -6.05
CA HIS A 443 12.97 26.76 -5.54
C HIS A 443 12.17 25.84 -6.48
N THR A 444 12.16 24.56 -6.17
CA THR A 444 11.11 23.64 -6.63
C THR A 444 9.96 23.68 -5.62
N ALA A 445 8.72 23.58 -6.08
CA ALA A 445 7.55 23.41 -5.21
C ALA A 445 6.87 22.06 -5.48
N VAL A 446 6.29 21.48 -4.42
CA VAL A 446 5.52 20.24 -4.48
C VAL A 446 4.11 20.51 -4.01
N HIS A 447 3.14 20.07 -4.81
CA HIS A 447 1.74 20.03 -4.45
C HIS A 447 1.24 18.60 -4.57
N VAL A 448 0.66 18.05 -3.50
CA VAL A 448 0.14 16.68 -3.47
C VAL A 448 -1.37 16.74 -3.33
N LEU A 449 -2.10 16.12 -4.25
CA LEU A 449 -3.55 15.98 -4.23
C LEU A 449 -3.94 14.61 -3.71
N ASP A 450 -4.83 14.62 -2.72
CA ASP A 450 -5.31 13.45 -1.97
C ASP A 450 -6.19 12.53 -2.85
N ALA A 451 -5.76 11.29 -3.06
CA ALA A 451 -6.52 10.29 -3.83
C ALA A 451 -7.81 9.83 -3.14
N GLU A 452 -7.81 9.66 -1.81
CA GLU A 452 -8.98 9.27 -1.00
C GLU A 452 -10.13 10.29 -1.13
N THR A 453 -9.82 11.58 -1.30
CA THR A 453 -10.81 12.63 -1.57
C THR A 453 -11.15 12.81 -3.05
N GLY A 454 -10.68 11.93 -3.93
CA GLY A 454 -10.85 12.01 -5.37
C GLY A 454 -10.16 13.24 -5.98
N PHE A 455 -8.98 13.60 -5.46
CA PHE A 455 -8.14 14.73 -5.87
C PHE A 455 -8.78 16.11 -5.67
N THR A 456 -9.70 16.23 -4.70
CA THR A 456 -10.40 17.49 -4.42
C THR A 456 -9.74 18.32 -3.30
N THR A 457 -8.82 17.73 -2.55
CA THR A 457 -8.05 18.41 -1.50
C THR A 457 -6.54 18.22 -1.68
N PHE A 458 -5.75 19.11 -1.07
CA PHE A 458 -4.29 19.04 -1.08
C PHE A 458 -3.77 18.52 0.26
N LEU A 459 -2.91 17.50 0.22
CA LEU A 459 -2.13 17.04 1.37
C LEU A 459 -0.92 17.94 1.59
N ALA A 460 -0.28 18.38 0.51
CA ALA A 460 0.83 19.32 0.57
C ALA A 460 0.74 20.40 -0.50
N GLN A 461 1.25 21.58 -0.16
CA GLN A 461 1.56 22.73 -1.01
C GLN A 461 2.73 23.47 -0.37
N THR A 462 3.96 23.11 -0.74
CA THR A 462 5.17 23.59 -0.08
C THR A 462 6.32 23.83 -1.06
N LEU A 463 7.28 24.67 -0.68
CA LEU A 463 8.58 24.72 -1.34
C LEU A 463 9.44 23.57 -0.82
N SER A 464 10.22 22.96 -1.70
CA SER A 464 11.23 21.98 -1.29
C SER A 464 12.59 22.64 -1.04
N ALA A 465 13.52 21.88 -0.45
CA ALA A 465 14.91 22.32 -0.29
C ALA A 465 15.65 22.44 -1.64
N ALA A 466 15.09 21.88 -2.72
CA ALA A 466 15.70 21.96 -4.03
C ALA A 466 15.58 23.37 -4.63
N PRO A 467 16.64 23.87 -5.29
CA PRO A 467 16.56 25.11 -6.03
C PRO A 467 15.61 24.97 -7.23
N ALA A 468 15.27 26.09 -7.87
CA ALA A 468 14.65 26.05 -9.18
C ALA A 468 15.61 25.42 -10.20
N VAL A 469 15.12 24.52 -11.03
CA VAL A 469 15.90 23.76 -12.02
C VAL A 469 15.34 23.94 -13.43
N ASP A 470 16.08 23.49 -14.44
CA ASP A 470 15.64 23.51 -15.84
C ASP A 470 14.87 22.22 -16.19
N PRO A 471 13.55 22.30 -16.46
CA PRO A 471 12.72 21.15 -16.83
C PRO A 471 13.21 20.39 -18.06
N ALA A 472 14.03 21.01 -18.93
CA ALA A 472 14.60 20.34 -20.08
C ALA A 472 15.71 19.33 -19.72
N THR A 473 16.33 19.48 -18.55
CA THR A 473 17.48 18.66 -18.10
C THR A 473 17.23 17.90 -16.81
N TRP A 474 16.08 18.10 -16.18
CA TRP A 474 15.69 17.41 -14.96
C TRP A 474 14.47 16.51 -15.22
N SER A 475 14.49 15.33 -14.61
CA SER A 475 13.33 14.44 -14.51
C SER A 475 12.92 14.34 -13.04
N VAL A 476 11.66 13.98 -12.81
CA VAL A 476 11.07 13.85 -11.47
C VAL A 476 10.22 12.60 -11.43
N GLY A 477 10.30 11.88 -10.32
CA GLY A 477 9.21 11.06 -9.83
C GLY A 477 9.32 10.89 -8.33
N THR A 478 8.88 9.74 -7.83
CA THR A 478 8.58 9.52 -6.43
C THR A 478 8.91 8.10 -6.03
N ALA A 479 9.44 7.95 -4.82
CA ALA A 479 9.65 6.66 -4.21
C ALA A 479 10.10 6.78 -2.75
N ASP A 480 9.75 5.80 -1.93
CA ASP A 480 10.23 5.70 -0.55
C ASP A 480 11.74 5.36 -0.47
N HIS A 481 12.60 6.37 -0.35
CA HIS A 481 14.05 6.21 -0.34
C HIS A 481 14.60 5.83 1.03
N ASN A 482 13.86 6.11 2.10
CA ASN A 482 14.31 5.92 3.48
C ASN A 482 13.56 4.78 4.21
N GLY A 483 12.56 4.17 3.57
CA GLY A 483 11.75 3.08 4.10
C GLY A 483 10.76 3.55 5.17
N ASP A 484 10.39 4.83 5.19
CA ASP A 484 9.45 5.38 6.18
C ASP A 484 7.98 5.26 5.77
N GLY A 485 7.74 4.76 4.56
CA GLY A 485 6.43 4.52 3.98
C GLY A 485 5.86 5.68 3.18
N ARG A 486 6.54 6.83 3.15
CA ARG A 486 6.13 7.98 2.33
C ARG A 486 7.00 8.03 1.10
N ASP A 487 6.39 8.19 -0.05
CA ASP A 487 7.17 8.37 -1.25
C ASP A 487 7.86 9.73 -1.27
N ASP A 488 9.19 9.68 -1.24
CA ASP A 488 10.05 10.84 -1.31
C ASP A 488 10.09 11.42 -2.72
N LEU A 489 10.47 12.69 -2.84
CA LEU A 489 10.64 13.30 -4.15
C LEU A 489 12.02 12.94 -4.72
N THR A 490 12.03 12.23 -5.84
CA THR A 490 13.25 11.98 -6.63
C THR A 490 13.39 13.03 -7.72
N MET A 491 14.57 13.62 -7.83
CA MET A 491 14.93 14.54 -8.89
C MET A 491 16.21 14.06 -9.56
N VAL A 492 16.14 13.82 -10.87
CA VAL A 492 17.25 13.29 -11.66
C VAL A 492 17.80 14.38 -12.56
N ASN A 493 19.03 14.82 -12.29
CA ASN A 493 19.77 15.76 -13.12
C ASN A 493 20.44 14.99 -14.27
N ARG A 494 19.95 15.20 -15.49
CA ARG A 494 20.48 14.55 -16.70
C ARG A 494 21.63 15.31 -17.34
N ALA A 495 21.93 16.51 -16.85
CA ALA A 495 23.02 17.35 -17.31
C ALA A 495 24.30 17.09 -16.51
N GLY A 496 25.46 17.12 -17.19
CA GLY A 496 26.76 16.93 -16.54
C GLY A 496 27.64 15.95 -17.30
N ALA A 497 28.66 15.42 -16.62
CA ALA A 497 29.49 14.33 -17.13
C ALA A 497 28.90 12.94 -16.85
N THR A 498 28.06 12.84 -15.82
CA THR A 498 27.18 11.71 -15.47
C THR A 498 25.86 12.30 -15.00
N THR A 499 24.82 11.45 -14.96
CA THR A 499 23.54 11.79 -14.35
C THR A 499 23.67 11.83 -12.82
N GLU A 500 22.85 12.62 -12.12
CA GLU A 500 22.80 12.69 -10.65
C GLU A 500 21.38 12.42 -10.15
N VAL A 501 21.26 11.73 -9.02
CA VAL A 501 20.00 11.47 -8.32
C VAL A 501 19.99 12.27 -7.02
N HIS A 502 18.88 12.95 -6.77
CA HIS A 502 18.61 13.75 -5.58
C HIS A 502 17.26 13.32 -4.98
N ALA A 503 17.26 12.81 -3.75
CA ALA A 503 16.02 12.44 -3.06
C ALA A 503 15.75 13.40 -1.91
N LEU A 504 14.51 13.91 -1.81
CA LEU A 504 14.07 14.82 -0.76
C LEU A 504 12.98 14.18 0.09
N ASP A 505 13.18 14.25 1.41
CA ASP A 505 12.37 13.57 2.43
C ASP A 505 10.94 14.13 2.51
N ALA A 506 9.95 13.31 2.16
CA ALA A 506 8.53 13.68 2.22
C ALA A 506 8.03 13.91 3.66
N ALA A 507 8.50 13.13 4.64
CA ALA A 507 8.15 13.29 6.05
C ALA A 507 8.60 14.64 6.64
N THR A 508 9.62 15.27 6.07
CA THR A 508 10.02 16.65 6.40
C THR A 508 9.30 17.73 5.61
N GLY A 509 8.34 17.37 4.75
CA GLY A 509 7.73 18.29 3.79
C GLY A 509 8.71 18.71 2.69
N PHE A 510 9.59 17.79 2.27
CA PHE A 510 10.65 18.00 1.28
C PHE A 510 11.71 19.04 1.70
N ALA A 511 11.85 19.28 3.01
CA ALA A 511 12.77 20.28 3.57
C ALA A 511 14.21 19.78 3.75
N SER A 512 14.46 18.48 3.55
CA SER A 512 15.78 17.88 3.68
C SER A 512 16.07 16.88 2.58
N TYR A 513 17.35 16.73 2.24
CA TYR A 513 17.83 15.72 1.29
C TYR A 513 18.16 14.42 2.04
N LEU A 514 17.67 13.30 1.51
CA LEU A 514 18.07 11.96 1.92
C LEU A 514 19.33 11.51 1.18
N LEU A 515 19.40 11.85 -0.10
CA LEU A 515 20.46 11.43 -1.00
C LEU A 515 20.78 12.52 -2.03
N GLN A 516 22.06 12.66 -2.33
CA GLN A 516 22.56 13.39 -3.50
C GLN A 516 23.79 12.66 -4.01
N THR A 517 23.71 12.05 -5.20
CA THR A 517 24.79 11.20 -5.72
C THR A 517 24.89 11.22 -7.24
N GLN A 518 26.10 10.98 -7.75
CA GLN A 518 26.32 10.71 -9.17
C GLN A 518 25.99 9.25 -9.47
N THR A 519 25.49 8.99 -10.67
CA THR A 519 25.10 7.65 -11.10
C THR A 519 26.03 7.08 -12.16
N ALA A 520 25.90 5.77 -12.41
CA ALA A 520 26.57 5.09 -13.52
C ALA A 520 26.06 5.56 -14.91
N LEU A 521 24.91 6.24 -14.97
CA LEU A 521 24.30 6.65 -16.23
C LEU A 521 25.07 7.85 -16.83
N PRO A 522 25.52 7.75 -18.09
CA PRO A 522 26.16 8.87 -18.77
C PRO A 522 25.15 10.03 -19.01
N PRO A 523 25.61 11.17 -19.55
CA PRO A 523 24.73 12.30 -19.81
C PRO A 523 23.58 11.92 -20.75
N SER A 524 22.36 12.33 -20.38
CA SER A 524 21.11 11.83 -20.97
C SER A 524 20.15 12.99 -21.32
N THR A 525 20.70 14.13 -21.73
CA THR A 525 19.91 15.32 -22.11
C THR A 525 19.31 15.24 -23.52
N ASP A 526 19.75 14.29 -24.35
CA ASP A 526 19.17 14.07 -25.67
C ASP A 526 17.76 13.47 -25.57
N PRO A 527 16.81 13.86 -26.45
CA PRO A 527 15.41 13.44 -26.38
C PRO A 527 15.15 11.94 -26.61
N SER A 528 16.15 11.12 -26.95
CA SER A 528 15.98 9.65 -26.94
C SER A 528 15.80 9.09 -25.53
N TRP A 529 16.20 9.82 -24.50
CA TRP A 529 16.14 9.37 -23.11
C TRP A 529 14.83 9.79 -22.43
N THR A 530 14.21 8.82 -21.78
CA THR A 530 13.19 9.01 -20.74
C THR A 530 13.75 8.43 -19.45
N ILE A 531 13.61 9.14 -18.34
CA ILE A 531 13.94 8.63 -17.01
C ILE A 531 12.66 8.65 -16.21
N ALA A 532 12.33 7.50 -15.63
CA ALA A 532 11.27 7.30 -14.68
C ALA A 532 11.85 6.51 -13.49
N ASP A 533 11.20 6.60 -12.34
CA ASP A 533 11.54 5.96 -11.07
C ASP A 533 10.30 5.28 -10.50
#